data_AF-A0A2A4JFS2-F1
#
_entry.id   AF-A0A2A4JFS2-F1
#
_cell.length_a   1.000
_cell.length_b   1.000
_cell.length_c   1.000
_cell.angle_alpha   90.00
_cell.angle_beta   90.00
_cell.angle_gamma   90.00
#
_symmetry.space_group_name_H-M   'P 1'
#
loop_
_entity.id
_entity.type
_entity.pdbx_description
1 polymer ?
#
loop_
_entity_poly.entity_id
_entity_poly.type
_entity_poly.pdbx_seq_one_letter_code
_entity_poly.pdbx_strand_id
1 'polypeptide(L)'
;HVYSISRVAFFEEWLKHTKNDKRSRIYDYLSSKFHFGDITESSQREIKLKISNFSTKIGAKWLASGKSKERFLITNKTWLDEGDIQFTVSSLVPQPSTSSEAVTSAGRPRKDFEESSFKTKKRRVVDLVESRSASELVTAAEIAMRSAGQRKVAHVIRDISESPDNIIKSKNTSSVNP
;
A
#
# COMPACT_ATOMS: atom_id res chain seq x y z
N HIS A 1 -7.19 0.15 -18.29
CA HIS A 1 -6.82 0.99 -19.45
C HIS A 1 -5.39 1.50 -19.31
N VAL A 2 -4.66 1.59 -20.41
CA VAL A 2 -3.31 2.16 -20.44
C VAL A 2 -3.39 3.54 -21.07
N TYR A 3 -2.84 4.54 -20.39
CA TYR A 3 -2.74 5.92 -20.88
C TYR A 3 -1.28 6.29 -21.05
N SER A 4 -0.95 7.07 -22.07
CA SER A 4 0.42 7.53 -22.32
C SER A 4 0.49 9.04 -22.54
N ILE A 5 1.56 9.66 -22.05
CA ILE A 5 1.91 11.05 -22.34
C ILE A 5 3.37 11.13 -22.77
N SER A 6 3.65 11.87 -23.84
CA SER A 6 5.03 12.09 -24.26
C SER A 6 5.82 12.84 -23.20
N ARG A 7 7.12 12.50 -23.07
CA ARG A 7 8.00 13.13 -22.08
C ARG A 7 8.13 14.63 -22.31
N VAL A 8 8.08 15.06 -23.58
CA VAL A 8 8.06 16.48 -23.97
C VAL A 8 6.80 17.16 -23.46
N ALA A 9 5.61 16.60 -23.71
CA ALA A 9 4.36 17.19 -23.23
C ALA A 9 4.31 17.25 -21.70
N PHE A 10 4.79 16.21 -21.02
CA PHE A 10 4.92 16.20 -19.57
C PHE A 10 5.87 17.29 -19.08
N PHE A 11 7.02 17.48 -19.73
CA PHE A 11 7.99 18.51 -19.38
C PHE A 11 7.45 19.92 -19.56
N GLU A 12 6.79 20.20 -20.69
CA GLU A 12 6.14 21.48 -20.95
C GLU A 12 5.11 21.82 -19.88
N GLU A 13 4.29 20.84 -19.49
CA GLU A 13 3.32 21.02 -18.41
C GLU A 13 4.03 21.21 -17.05
N TRP A 14 5.09 20.45 -16.78
CA TRP A 14 5.88 20.55 -15.56
C TRP A 14 6.57 21.92 -15.40
N LEU A 15 6.90 22.60 -16.49
CA LEU A 15 7.49 23.94 -16.47
C LEU A 15 6.50 25.03 -16.04
N LYS A 16 5.20 24.88 -16.31
CA LYS A 16 4.17 25.89 -16.01
C LYS A 16 3.96 26.11 -14.51
N HIS A 17 4.29 25.12 -13.68
CA HIS A 17 3.96 25.12 -12.26
C HIS A 17 5.17 25.40 -11.37
N THR A 18 4.95 26.01 -10.21
CA THR A 18 5.97 26.28 -9.19
C THR A 18 6.23 25.05 -8.32
N LYS A 19 7.40 25.01 -7.64
CA LYS A 19 7.91 23.81 -6.97
C LYS A 19 6.94 23.14 -5.99
N ASN A 20 6.13 23.91 -5.25
CA ASN A 20 5.29 23.38 -4.18
C ASN A 20 4.07 22.62 -4.71
N ASP A 21 3.57 22.96 -5.90
CA ASP A 21 2.31 22.41 -6.43
C ASP A 21 2.47 21.56 -7.70
N LYS A 22 3.69 21.42 -8.24
CA LYS A 22 3.92 20.75 -9.54
C LYS A 22 3.24 19.37 -9.63
N ARG A 23 3.40 18.55 -8.59
CA ARG A 23 2.93 17.15 -8.64
C ARG A 23 1.41 17.06 -8.65
N SER A 24 0.74 17.87 -7.83
CA SER A 24 -0.71 17.92 -7.77
C SER A 24 -1.29 18.48 -9.06
N ARG A 25 -0.72 19.58 -9.58
CA ARG A 25 -1.18 20.20 -10.83
C ARG A 25 -1.00 19.31 -12.05
N ILE A 26 0.10 18.57 -12.13
CA ILE A 26 0.30 17.59 -13.20
C ILE A 26 -0.69 16.44 -13.06
N TYR A 27 -0.97 15.98 -11.84
CA TYR A 27 -1.99 14.95 -11.62
C TYR A 27 -3.38 15.43 -12.07
N ASP A 28 -3.76 16.66 -11.72
CA ASP A 28 -5.04 17.26 -12.13
C ASP A 28 -5.11 17.42 -13.65
N TYR A 29 -4.02 17.87 -14.28
CA TYR A 29 -3.91 17.95 -15.75
C TYR A 29 -4.11 16.59 -16.41
N LEU A 30 -3.44 15.54 -15.91
CA LEU A 30 -3.58 14.19 -16.46
C LEU A 30 -4.99 13.65 -16.24
N SER A 31 -5.58 13.92 -15.08
CA SER A 31 -6.94 13.51 -14.74
C SER A 31 -7.98 14.14 -15.68
N SER A 32 -7.83 15.44 -15.94
CA SER A 32 -8.68 16.17 -16.89
C SER A 32 -8.44 15.74 -18.34
N LYS A 33 -7.18 15.53 -18.74
CA LYS A 33 -6.82 15.18 -20.13
C LYS A 33 -7.31 13.79 -20.53
N PHE A 34 -7.20 12.82 -19.63
CA PHE A 34 -7.53 11.43 -19.90
C PHE A 34 -8.91 11.03 -19.37
N HIS A 35 -9.62 11.98 -18.75
CA HIS A 35 -10.91 11.76 -18.10
C HIS A 35 -10.87 10.52 -17.20
N PHE A 36 -9.93 10.49 -16.26
CA PHE A 36 -9.91 9.45 -15.23
C PHE A 36 -11.24 9.54 -14.47
N GLY A 37 -12.15 8.58 -14.70
CA GLY A 37 -13.39 8.45 -13.93
C GLY A 37 -13.09 7.99 -12.50
N ASP A 38 -14.00 7.20 -11.91
CA ASP A 38 -13.75 6.57 -10.61
C ASP A 38 -12.66 5.49 -10.74
N ILE A 39 -11.42 5.93 -10.53
CA ILE A 39 -10.24 5.09 -10.52
C ILE A 39 -10.02 4.50 -9.13
N THR A 40 -9.48 3.29 -9.09
CA THR A 40 -9.09 2.66 -7.83
C THR A 40 -7.99 3.47 -7.12
N GLU A 41 -7.97 3.40 -5.78
CA GLU A 41 -6.95 4.08 -4.98
C GLU A 41 -5.52 3.60 -5.32
N SER A 42 -5.37 2.32 -5.68
CA SER A 42 -4.09 1.76 -6.14
C SER A 42 -3.62 2.40 -7.44
N SER A 43 -4.49 2.57 -8.44
CA SER A 43 -4.17 3.29 -9.68
C SER A 43 -3.82 4.75 -9.42
N GLN A 44 -4.56 5.42 -8.54
CA GLN A 44 -4.23 6.80 -8.15
C GLN A 44 -2.83 6.91 -7.53
N ARG A 45 -2.48 5.99 -6.62
CA ARG A 45 -1.14 5.93 -6.01
C ARG A 45 -0.06 5.66 -7.06
N GLU A 46 -0.30 4.75 -8.00
CA GLU A 46 0.65 4.44 -9.08
C GLU A 46 0.92 5.67 -9.96
N ILE A 47 -0.14 6.37 -10.39
CA ILE A 47 -0.01 7.59 -11.18
C ILE A 47 0.81 8.63 -10.43
N LYS A 48 0.46 8.92 -9.16
CA LYS A 48 1.19 9.88 -8.33
C LYS A 48 2.66 9.52 -8.16
N LEU A 49 2.97 8.23 -7.99
CA LEU A 49 4.34 7.73 -7.88
C LEU A 49 5.12 7.94 -9.19
N LYS A 50 4.52 7.63 -10.34
CA LYS A 50 5.13 7.86 -11.66
C LYS A 50 5.40 9.35 -11.91
N ILE A 51 4.42 10.22 -11.62
CA ILE A 51 4.58 11.69 -11.69
C ILE A 51 5.74 12.15 -10.80
N SER A 52 5.81 11.66 -9.56
CA SER A 52 6.87 12.02 -8.61
C SER A 52 8.26 11.61 -9.12
N ASN A 53 8.40 10.35 -9.56
CA ASN A 53 9.65 9.81 -10.08
C ASN A 53 10.12 10.58 -11.32
N PHE A 54 9.21 10.87 -12.25
CA PHE A 54 9.56 11.58 -13.47
C PHE A 54 9.88 13.06 -13.21
N SER A 55 9.13 13.72 -12.31
CA SER A 55 9.41 15.10 -11.88
C SER A 55 10.79 15.25 -11.26
N THR A 56 11.24 14.27 -10.47
CA THR A 56 12.59 14.25 -9.89
C THR A 56 13.66 14.12 -10.97
N LYS A 57 13.45 13.23 -11.96
CA LYS A 57 14.36 13.07 -13.12
C LYS A 57 14.44 14.34 -13.96
N ILE A 58 13.29 14.97 -14.27
CA ILE A 58 13.25 16.27 -14.95
C ILE A 58 14.00 17.30 -14.12
N GLY A 59 13.74 17.39 -12.82
CA GLY A 59 14.39 18.36 -11.94
C GLY A 59 15.91 18.27 -11.96
N ALA A 60 16.46 17.05 -11.91
CA ALA A 60 17.91 16.82 -12.01
C ALA A 60 18.46 17.25 -13.37
N LYS A 61 17.81 16.84 -14.46
CA LYS A 61 18.22 17.20 -15.84
C LYS A 61 18.06 18.70 -16.12
N TRP A 62 17.04 19.33 -15.55
CA TRP A 62 16.76 20.76 -15.62
C TRP A 62 17.89 21.56 -14.98
N LEU A 63 18.33 21.14 -13.79
CA LEU A 63 19.46 21.75 -13.11
C LEU A 63 20.76 21.56 -13.89
N ALA A 64 21.04 20.36 -14.40
CA ALA A 64 22.21 20.08 -15.24
C ALA A 64 22.24 20.90 -16.55
N SER A 65 21.06 21.24 -17.06
CA SER A 65 20.90 22.09 -18.25
C SER A 65 20.97 23.59 -17.92
N GLY A 66 21.35 23.97 -16.71
CA GLY A 66 21.43 25.36 -16.28
C GLY A 66 20.08 26.07 -16.22
N LYS A 67 18.98 25.32 -16.09
CA LYS A 67 17.60 25.83 -16.15
C LYS A 67 17.26 26.60 -17.44
N SER A 68 17.93 26.26 -18.55
CA SER A 68 17.57 26.76 -19.88
C SER A 68 16.72 25.73 -20.62
N LYS A 69 15.55 26.16 -21.11
CA LYS A 69 14.61 25.32 -21.87
C LYS A 69 15.28 24.78 -23.13
N GLU A 70 15.89 25.64 -23.90
CA GLU A 70 16.60 25.28 -25.13
C GLU A 70 17.73 24.28 -24.86
N ARG A 71 18.58 24.57 -23.87
CA ARG A 71 19.69 23.67 -23.50
C ARG A 71 19.17 22.32 -23.01
N PHE A 72 18.07 22.30 -22.27
CA PHE A 72 17.43 21.07 -21.81
C PHE A 72 16.95 20.21 -22.97
N LEU A 73 16.22 20.81 -23.94
CA LEU A 73 15.68 20.11 -25.10
C LEU A 73 16.80 19.54 -25.97
N ILE A 74 17.88 20.30 -26.21
CA ILE A 74 19.02 19.84 -27.01
C ILE A 74 19.79 18.72 -26.28
N THR A 75 20.16 18.95 -25.01
CA THR A 75 21.02 18.02 -24.25
C THR A 75 20.31 16.71 -23.92
N ASN A 76 18.98 16.75 -23.74
CA ASN A 76 18.19 15.58 -23.36
C ASN A 76 17.29 15.09 -24.49
N LYS A 77 17.54 15.49 -25.74
CA LYS A 77 16.70 15.13 -26.89
C LYS A 77 16.44 13.63 -26.98
N THR A 78 17.50 12.83 -26.98
CA THR A 78 17.41 11.36 -27.03
C THR A 78 16.56 10.79 -25.89
N TRP A 79 16.72 11.33 -24.68
CA TRP A 79 15.95 10.92 -23.51
C TRP A 79 14.47 11.35 -23.59
N LEU A 80 14.17 12.49 -24.22
CA LEU A 80 12.79 12.94 -24.43
C LEU A 80 12.10 12.13 -25.53
N ASP A 81 12.85 11.67 -26.53
CA ASP A 81 12.37 10.88 -27.66
C ASP A 81 12.28 9.36 -27.34
N GLU A 82 12.92 8.91 -26.25
CA GLU A 82 13.01 7.51 -25.80
C GLU A 82 11.68 6.88 -25.29
N GLY A 83 10.54 7.45 -25.68
CA GLY A 83 9.20 6.90 -25.47
C GLY A 83 8.37 7.59 -24.40
N ASP A 84 7.09 7.23 -24.35
CA ASP A 84 6.08 7.88 -23.51
C ASP A 84 6.09 7.41 -22.05
N ILE A 85 5.56 8.25 -21.16
CA ILE A 85 5.24 7.88 -19.79
C ILE A 85 3.89 7.17 -19.82
N GLN A 86 3.89 5.87 -19.51
CA GLN A 86 2.66 5.06 -19.48
C GLN A 86 2.12 4.90 -18.07
N PHE A 87 0.80 4.93 -17.93
CA PHE A 87 0.06 4.73 -16.68
C PHE A 87 -0.99 3.64 -16.89
N THR A 88 -1.11 2.75 -15.92
CA THR A 88 -2.17 1.74 -15.90
C THR A 88 -3.26 2.21 -14.96
N VAL A 89 -4.49 2.25 -15.47
CA VAL A 89 -5.66 2.69 -14.72
C VAL A 89 -6.67 1.56 -14.70
N SER A 90 -6.95 1.06 -13.51
CA SER A 90 -8.04 0.15 -13.23
C SER A 90 -9.23 0.98 -12.76
N SER A 91 -10.31 0.92 -13.53
CA SER A 91 -11.59 1.53 -13.17
C SER A 91 -12.29 0.66 -12.12
N LEU A 92 -13.02 1.30 -11.20
CA LEU A 92 -14.00 0.64 -10.33
C LEU A 92 -15.23 0.20 -11.15
N VAL A 93 -15.04 -0.71 -12.11
CA VAL A 93 -16.19 -1.52 -12.55
C VAL A 93 -16.50 -2.45 -11.38
N PRO A 94 -17.76 -2.57 -10.91
CA PRO A 94 -18.14 -3.58 -9.93
C PRO A 94 -17.94 -4.95 -10.55
N GLN A 95 -16.73 -5.48 -10.46
CA GLN A 95 -16.45 -6.86 -10.83
C GLN A 95 -16.89 -7.72 -9.63
N PRO A 96 -17.71 -8.76 -9.83
CA PRO A 96 -17.98 -9.71 -8.77
C PRO A 96 -16.64 -10.31 -8.33
N SER A 97 -16.27 -10.05 -7.08
CA SER A 97 -15.05 -10.55 -6.46
C SER A 97 -15.00 -12.07 -6.59
N THR A 98 -14.23 -12.56 -7.56
CA THR A 98 -13.77 -13.94 -7.55
C THR A 98 -12.39 -13.92 -6.94
N SER A 99 -12.32 -14.47 -5.73
CA SER A 99 -11.08 -14.86 -5.09
C SER A 99 -10.27 -15.72 -6.06
N SER A 100 -9.05 -15.29 -6.39
CA SER A 100 -7.85 -16.12 -6.60
C SER A 100 -6.83 -15.35 -7.44
N GLU A 101 -5.76 -14.92 -6.79
CA GLU A 101 -4.36 -15.24 -7.12
C GLU A 101 -3.41 -14.11 -6.74
N ALA A 102 -2.26 -14.56 -6.24
CA ALA A 102 -1.32 -13.77 -5.48
C ALA A 102 -0.75 -12.62 -6.30
N VAL A 103 -0.98 -11.41 -5.82
CA VAL A 103 -0.22 -10.23 -6.25
C VAL A 103 1.23 -10.47 -5.82
N THR A 104 2.08 -10.88 -6.76
CA THR A 104 3.54 -10.86 -6.60
C THR A 104 3.96 -9.40 -6.50
N SER A 105 3.81 -8.81 -5.32
CA SER A 105 4.30 -7.46 -5.04
C SER A 105 5.82 -7.48 -5.21
N ALA A 106 6.34 -6.73 -6.16
CA ALA A 106 7.78 -6.53 -6.31
C ALA A 106 8.38 -6.07 -4.97
N GLY A 107 9.36 -6.81 -4.46
CA GLY A 107 9.99 -6.57 -3.15
C GLY A 107 10.60 -7.85 -2.57
N ARG A 108 11.33 -7.69 -1.45
CA ARG A 108 11.87 -8.84 -0.71
C ARG A 108 10.71 -9.74 -0.25
N PRO A 109 10.79 -11.07 -0.47
CA PRO A 109 9.79 -12.00 0.05
C PRO A 109 9.50 -11.73 1.52
N ARG A 110 8.20 -11.65 1.85
CA ARG A 110 7.79 -11.48 3.25
C ARG A 110 8.08 -12.77 3.99
N LYS A 111 8.70 -12.66 5.17
CA LYS A 111 8.74 -13.78 6.11
C LYS A 111 7.33 -14.21 6.49
N ASP A 112 7.19 -15.49 6.80
CA ASP A 112 5.96 -16.05 7.34
C ASP A 112 5.55 -15.31 8.61
N PHE A 113 4.24 -15.33 8.89
CA PHE A 113 3.71 -14.63 10.05
C PHE A 113 4.42 -15.12 11.31
N GLU A 114 4.56 -16.44 11.49
CA GLU A 114 5.13 -17.01 12.70
C GLU A 114 6.60 -16.68 12.95
N GLU A 115 7.39 -16.57 11.89
CA GLU A 115 8.82 -16.24 11.96
C GLU A 115 9.11 -14.73 12.04
N SER A 116 8.08 -13.90 11.93
CA SER A 116 8.21 -12.45 11.97
C SER A 116 8.39 -11.94 13.40
N SER A 117 9.14 -10.83 13.55
CA SER A 117 9.27 -10.16 14.85
C SER A 117 7.91 -9.67 15.38
N PHE A 118 7.77 -9.56 16.70
CA PHE A 118 6.53 -9.10 17.33
C PHE A 118 6.05 -7.74 16.79
N LYS A 119 6.97 -6.79 16.58
CA LYS A 119 6.67 -5.49 15.95
C LYS A 119 6.03 -5.65 14.56
N THR A 120 6.50 -6.63 13.78
CA THR A 120 5.96 -6.92 12.45
C THR A 120 4.62 -7.64 12.53
N LYS A 121 4.46 -8.64 13.41
CA LYS A 121 3.19 -9.32 13.69
C LYS A 121 2.12 -8.29 14.08
N LYS A 122 2.42 -7.41 15.04
CA LYS A 122 1.54 -6.31 15.48
C LYS A 122 1.09 -5.47 14.31
N ARG A 123 2.02 -4.94 13.50
CA ARG A 123 1.67 -4.12 12.32
C ARG A 123 0.77 -4.85 11.32
N ARG A 124 0.95 -6.17 11.14
CA ARG A 124 0.12 -6.97 10.21
C ARG A 124 -1.31 -7.19 10.71
N VAL A 125 -1.57 -7.10 12.02
CA VAL A 125 -2.89 -7.33 12.61
C VAL A 125 -3.58 -6.03 13.06
N VAL A 126 -2.96 -4.86 12.87
CA VAL A 126 -3.54 -3.56 13.28
C VAL A 126 -4.94 -3.39 12.68
N ASP A 127 -5.09 -3.63 11.38
CA ASP A 127 -6.37 -3.47 10.70
C ASP A 127 -7.48 -4.36 11.30
N LEU A 128 -7.14 -5.57 11.77
CA LEU A 128 -8.10 -6.46 12.45
C LEU A 128 -8.53 -5.89 13.81
N VAL A 129 -7.58 -5.32 14.55
CA VAL A 129 -7.83 -4.74 15.88
C VAL A 129 -8.63 -3.44 15.78
N GLU A 130 -8.42 -2.64 14.74
CA GLU A 130 -9.13 -1.38 14.52
C GLU A 130 -10.53 -1.59 13.94
N SER A 131 -10.74 -2.64 13.15
CA SER A 131 -12.02 -2.90 12.47
C SER A 131 -13.02 -3.73 13.26
N ARG A 132 -12.60 -4.40 14.34
CA ARG A 132 -13.43 -5.35 15.10
C ARG A 132 -13.37 -5.11 16.59
N SER A 133 -14.46 -5.45 17.27
CA SER A 133 -14.52 -5.40 18.72
C SER A 133 -13.68 -6.52 19.35
N ALA A 134 -13.23 -6.32 20.59
CA ALA A 134 -12.48 -7.33 21.32
C ALA A 134 -13.25 -8.65 21.48
N SER A 135 -14.57 -8.59 21.67
CA SER A 135 -15.43 -9.78 21.76
C SER A 135 -15.42 -10.59 20.46
N GLU A 136 -15.61 -9.93 19.31
CA GLU A 136 -15.53 -10.59 18.00
C GLU A 136 -14.16 -11.24 17.75
N LEU A 137 -13.07 -10.60 18.18
CA LEU A 137 -11.72 -11.13 18.02
C LEU A 137 -11.47 -12.37 18.89
N VAL A 138 -12.02 -12.39 20.11
CA VAL A 138 -11.97 -13.57 20.99
C VAL A 138 -12.74 -14.74 20.38
N THR A 139 -13.97 -14.51 19.92
CA THR A 139 -14.78 -15.54 19.26
C THR A 139 -14.11 -16.04 17.98
N ALA A 140 -13.51 -15.14 17.18
CA ALA A 140 -12.77 -15.52 15.98
C ALA A 140 -11.56 -16.40 16.32
N ALA A 141 -10.79 -16.06 17.36
CA ALA A 141 -9.67 -16.85 17.83
C ALA A 141 -10.12 -18.24 18.31
N GLU A 142 -11.22 -18.32 19.07
CA GLU A 142 -11.79 -19.58 19.52
C GLU A 142 -12.19 -20.49 18.34
N ILE A 143 -12.93 -19.96 17.37
CA ILE A 143 -13.36 -20.69 16.17
C ILE A 143 -12.14 -21.19 15.39
N ALA A 144 -11.12 -20.35 15.22
CA ALA A 144 -9.89 -20.71 14.52
C ALA A 144 -9.13 -21.85 15.23
N MET A 145 -9.08 -21.85 16.57
CA MET A 145 -8.46 -22.94 17.32
C MET A 145 -9.26 -24.25 17.24
N ARG A 146 -10.59 -24.17 17.22
CA ARG A 146 -11.45 -25.36 17.03
C ARG A 146 -11.26 -25.97 15.65
N SER A 147 -11.22 -25.14 14.59
CA SER A 147 -11.02 -25.62 13.22
C SER A 147 -9.62 -26.22 13.02
N ALA A 148 -8.61 -25.70 13.73
CA ALA A 148 -7.27 -26.29 13.79
C ALA A 148 -7.19 -27.58 14.66
N GLY A 149 -8.31 -28.08 15.20
CA GLY A 149 -8.37 -29.27 16.04
C GLY A 149 -7.91 -29.05 17.49
N GLN A 150 -7.51 -27.83 17.86
CA GLN A 150 -6.99 -27.46 19.17
C GLN A 150 -8.11 -27.13 20.16
N ARG A 151 -8.99 -28.11 20.42
CA ARG A 151 -10.19 -27.92 21.26
C ARG A 151 -9.88 -27.43 22.68
N LYS A 152 -8.79 -27.90 23.29
CA LYS A 152 -8.36 -27.47 24.63
C LYS A 152 -7.97 -25.98 24.65
N VAL A 153 -7.27 -25.51 23.62
CA VAL A 153 -6.86 -24.09 23.51
C VAL A 153 -8.08 -23.20 23.30
N ALA A 154 -9.02 -23.63 22.45
CA ALA A 154 -10.29 -22.93 22.27
C ALA A 154 -11.07 -22.79 23.59
N HIS A 155 -11.15 -23.87 24.38
CA HIS A 155 -11.81 -23.86 25.69
C HIS A 155 -11.16 -22.84 26.63
N VAL A 156 -9.83 -22.83 26.70
CA VAL A 156 -9.08 -21.86 27.52
C VAL A 156 -9.35 -20.42 27.07
N ILE A 157 -9.33 -20.12 25.76
CA ILE A 157 -9.61 -18.77 25.24
C ILE A 157 -10.98 -18.28 25.71
N ARG A 158 -12.01 -19.14 25.61
CA ARG A 158 -13.35 -18.84 26.07
C ARG A 158 -13.39 -18.60 27.58
N ASP A 159 -12.86 -19.52 28.37
CA ASP A 159 -12.90 -19.42 29.84
C ASP A 159 -12.19 -18.16 30.36
N ILE A 160 -11.05 -17.80 29.76
CA ILE A 160 -10.30 -16.57 30.09
C ILE A 160 -11.13 -15.33 29.77
N SER A 161 -11.89 -15.36 28.68
CA SER A 161 -12.72 -14.23 28.25
C SER A 161 -13.99 -14.05 29.07
N GLU A 162 -14.58 -15.14 29.56
CA GLU A 162 -15.83 -15.13 30.34
C GLU A 162 -15.60 -14.95 31.85
N SER A 163 -14.45 -15.38 32.36
CA SER A 163 -14.15 -15.37 33.81
C SER A 163 -12.65 -15.23 34.08
N PRO A 164 -12.08 -14.01 33.95
CA PRO A 164 -10.64 -13.77 34.12
C PRO A 164 -10.12 -14.11 35.54
N ASP A 165 -10.99 -14.09 36.55
CA ASP A 165 -10.64 -14.34 37.96
C ASP A 165 -10.26 -15.81 38.26
N ASN A 166 -10.70 -16.76 37.44
CA ASN A 166 -10.42 -18.18 37.65
C ASN A 166 -8.95 -18.55 37.38
N ILE A 167 -8.21 -17.73 36.63
CA ILE A 167 -6.80 -17.94 36.26
C ILE A 167 -5.86 -17.56 37.42
N ILE A 168 -6.26 -16.57 38.23
CA ILE A 168 -5.44 -16.08 39.35
C ILE A 168 -5.35 -17.17 40.44
N LYS A 169 -6.41 -17.99 40.61
CA LYS A 169 -6.44 -19.10 41.58
C LYS A 169 -5.56 -20.28 41.19
N SER A 170 -5.41 -20.59 39.90
CA SER A 170 -4.61 -21.76 39.46
C SER A 170 -3.09 -21.54 39.50
N LYS A 171 -2.61 -20.29 39.58
CA LYS A 171 -1.18 -19.99 39.77
C LYS A 171 -0.73 -20.08 41.24
N ASN A 172 -1.63 -19.88 42.20
CA ASN A 172 -1.29 -19.88 43.62
C ASN A 172 -1.23 -21.30 44.23
N THR A 173 -1.76 -22.32 43.56
CA THR A 173 -1.75 -23.71 44.06
C THR A 173 -0.54 -24.54 43.60
N SER A 174 0.32 -24.00 42.73
CA SER A 174 1.55 -24.68 42.28
C SER A 174 2.82 -24.28 43.04
N SER A 175 2.69 -23.49 44.11
CA SER A 175 3.81 -23.06 44.97
C SER A 175 3.58 -23.47 46.43
N VAL A 176 3.21 -24.72 46.68
CA VAL A 176 3.36 -25.35 48.01
C VAL A 176 3.75 -26.82 47.82
N ASN A 177 5.05 -27.11 47.80
CA ASN A 177 5.67 -28.02 48.76
C ASN A 177 7.20 -28.12 48.53
N PRO A 178 8.02 -28.07 49.60
CA PRO A 178 9.41 -28.52 49.60
C PRO A 178 9.52 -30.05 49.51
#